data_AF-A0ABD6EDP3-F1
#
_entry.id   AF-A0ABD6EDP3-F1
#
_cell.length_a   1.000
_cell.length_b   1.000
_cell.length_c   1.000
_cell.angle_alpha   90.00
_cell.angle_beta   90.00
_cell.angle_gamma   90.00
#
_symmetry.space_group_name_H-M   'P 1'
#
loop_
_entity.id
_entity.type
_entity.pdbx_description
1 polymer ?
#
loop_
_entity_poly.entity_id
_entity_poly.type
_entity_poly.pdbx_seq_one_letter_code
_entity_poly.pdbx_strand_id
1 'polypeptide(L)'
;MLTASDFDDDSFEISAQNREAVEAIRRMIGQEAAADPYCTPFNLLRWIIAYEYNLEEVAKKVKRHLQIRKIKHLDRVPTHFEDLDKVISTYAPITIVGRNKKDDNKVAFH
;
A
#
# COMPACT_ATOMS: atom_id res chain seq x y z
N MET A 1 -3.68 -15.74 -31.73
CA MET A 1 -4.16 -14.35 -31.65
C MET A 1 -4.99 -14.29 -30.38
N LEU A 2 -4.39 -13.84 -29.26
CA LEU A 2 -5.07 -13.74 -27.96
C LEU A 2 -5.80 -12.39 -27.92
N THR A 3 -7.09 -12.39 -27.60
CA THR A 3 -7.91 -11.17 -27.55
C THR A 3 -7.76 -10.49 -26.19
N ALA A 4 -7.92 -9.17 -26.17
CA ALA A 4 -7.82 -8.34 -24.97
C ALA A 4 -8.82 -8.71 -23.84
N SER A 5 -9.75 -9.62 -24.10
CA SER A 5 -10.73 -10.17 -23.13
C SER A 5 -10.14 -11.21 -22.17
N ASP A 6 -8.93 -11.71 -22.41
CA ASP A 6 -8.29 -12.70 -21.52
C ASP A 6 -7.62 -12.05 -20.30
N PHE A 7 -7.67 -10.72 -20.18
CA PHE A 7 -7.08 -9.93 -19.10
C PHE A 7 -8.12 -9.22 -18.21
N ASP A 8 -9.41 -9.43 -18.47
CA ASP A 8 -10.50 -8.88 -17.67
C ASP A 8 -10.99 -9.93 -16.67
N ASP A 9 -10.45 -9.92 -15.46
CA ASP A 9 -11.12 -10.22 -14.17
C ASP A 9 -10.09 -10.69 -13.12
N ASP A 10 -9.12 -9.84 -12.79
CA ASP A 10 -8.30 -10.03 -11.58
C ASP A 10 -9.07 -9.49 -10.35
N SER A 11 -10.37 -9.84 -10.26
CA SER A 11 -11.13 -9.68 -9.03
C SER A 11 -10.56 -10.67 -8.03
N PHE A 12 -9.47 -10.27 -7.38
CA PHE A 12 -8.82 -11.03 -6.33
C PHE A 12 -9.88 -11.32 -5.26
N GLU A 13 -10.46 -12.51 -5.31
CA GLU A 13 -11.67 -12.82 -4.56
C GLU A 13 -11.28 -12.87 -3.08
N ILE A 14 -11.55 -11.76 -2.39
CA ILE A 14 -11.22 -11.64 -0.98
C ILE A 14 -12.07 -12.66 -0.22
N SER A 15 -11.41 -13.61 0.45
CA SER A 15 -12.09 -14.62 1.26
C SER A 15 -13.05 -13.97 2.26
N ALA A 16 -14.11 -14.68 2.64
CA ALA A 16 -15.09 -14.16 3.60
C ALA A 16 -14.41 -13.68 4.91
N GLN A 17 -13.45 -14.46 5.41
CA GLN A 17 -12.64 -14.12 6.59
C GLN A 17 -11.86 -12.80 6.40
N ASN A 18 -11.22 -12.64 5.24
CA ASN A 18 -10.45 -11.44 4.94
C ASN A 18 -11.34 -10.20 4.81
N ARG A 19 -12.54 -10.36 4.22
CA ARG A 19 -13.53 -9.30 4.13
C ARG A 19 -14.03 -8.87 5.50
N GLU A 20 -14.33 -9.84 6.37
CA GLU A 20 -14.76 -9.57 7.73
C GLU A 20 -13.68 -8.86 8.55
N ALA A 21 -12.42 -9.31 8.44
CA ALA A 21 -11.30 -8.68 9.12
C ALA A 21 -11.09 -7.24 8.66
N VAL A 22 -11.18 -6.97 7.35
CA VAL A 22 -11.09 -5.61 6.79
C VAL A 22 -12.19 -4.70 7.36
N GLU A 23 -13.43 -5.17 7.39
CA GLU A 23 -14.56 -4.41 7.94
C GLU A 23 -14.44 -4.22 9.47
N ALA A 24 -13.90 -5.19 10.19
CA ALA A 24 -13.57 -5.04 11.61
C ALA A 24 -12.54 -3.92 11.83
N ILE A 25 -11.44 -3.90 11.06
CA ILE A 25 -10.45 -2.82 11.14
C ILE A 25 -11.05 -1.45 10.83
N ARG A 26 -11.88 -1.34 9.78
CA ARG A 26 -12.57 -0.08 9.43
C ARG A 26 -13.41 0.45 10.58
N ARG A 27 -14.15 -0.42 11.27
CA ARG A 27 -14.92 -0.05 12.47
C ARG A 27 -14.01 0.41 13.61
N MET A 28 -12.90 -0.30 13.86
CA MET A 28 -11.99 0.00 14.97
C MET A 28 -11.20 1.30 14.80
N ILE A 29 -10.78 1.65 13.57
CA ILE A 29 -10.06 2.89 13.31
C ILE A 29 -10.98 4.13 13.28
N GLY A 30 -12.28 3.92 13.11
CA GLY A 30 -13.32 4.96 13.04
C GLY A 30 -13.61 5.43 11.61
N GLN A 31 -14.84 5.92 11.38
CA GLN A 31 -15.33 6.27 10.03
C GLN A 31 -14.46 7.29 9.31
N GLU A 32 -14.00 8.34 10.01
CA GLU A 32 -13.15 9.37 9.40
C GLU A 32 -11.83 8.80 8.90
N ALA A 33 -11.17 7.96 9.71
CA ALA A 33 -9.92 7.31 9.31
C ALA A 33 -10.14 6.25 8.23
N ALA A 34 -11.25 5.51 8.29
CA ALA A 34 -11.61 4.49 7.30
C ALA A 34 -11.97 5.09 5.93
N ALA A 35 -12.39 6.35 5.88
CA ALA A 35 -12.67 7.07 4.64
C ALA A 35 -11.39 7.54 3.90
N ASP A 36 -10.21 7.38 4.50
CA ASP A 36 -8.95 7.72 3.85
C ASP A 36 -8.75 6.85 2.58
N PRO A 37 -8.36 7.42 1.42
CA PRO A 37 -8.12 6.66 0.20
C PRO A 37 -7.11 5.53 0.34
N TYR A 38 -6.21 5.60 1.34
CA TYR A 38 -5.28 4.53 1.65
C TYR A 38 -5.96 3.26 2.18
N CYS A 39 -7.14 3.36 2.79
CA CYS A 39 -7.86 2.24 3.43
C CYS A 39 -8.61 1.32 2.45
N THR A 40 -7.96 1.00 1.33
CA THR A 40 -8.41 -0.05 0.41
C THR A 40 -8.32 -1.43 1.08
N PRO A 41 -9.15 -2.41 0.67
CA PRO A 41 -9.09 -3.77 1.23
C PRO A 41 -7.70 -4.39 1.14
N PHE A 42 -7.03 -4.22 0.00
CA PHE A 42 -5.65 -4.69 -0.20
C PHE A 42 -4.68 -4.08 0.82
N ASN A 43 -4.71 -2.76 1.02
CA ASN A 43 -3.80 -2.10 1.96
C ASN A 43 -4.05 -2.53 3.39
N LEU A 44 -5.31 -2.66 3.80
CA LEU A 44 -5.66 -3.13 5.14
C LEU A 44 -5.24 -4.58 5.35
N LEU A 45 -5.38 -5.44 4.33
CA LEU A 45 -4.91 -6.82 4.40
C LEU A 45 -3.40 -6.94 4.59
N ARG A 46 -2.60 -6.04 3.99
CA ARG A 46 -1.14 -6.03 4.25
C ARG A 46 -0.83 -5.88 5.74
N TRP A 47 -1.56 -5.01 6.44
CA TRP A 47 -1.40 -4.85 7.89
C TRP A 47 -1.95 -6.06 8.64
N ILE A 48 -3.15 -6.55 8.29
CA ILE A 48 -3.76 -7.71 8.95
C ILE A 48 -2.83 -8.92 8.90
N ILE A 49 -2.27 -9.23 7.74
CA ILE A 49 -1.34 -10.35 7.54
C ILE A 49 -0.03 -10.11 8.29
N ALA A 50 0.54 -8.90 8.22
CA ALA A 50 1.82 -8.58 8.88
C ALA A 50 1.76 -8.68 10.41
N TYR A 51 0.57 -8.59 11.00
CA TYR A 51 0.34 -8.68 12.44
C TYR A 51 -0.50 -9.92 12.79
N GLU A 52 -0.44 -10.96 11.96
CA GLU A 52 -1.01 -12.29 12.23
C GLU A 52 -2.49 -12.24 12.66
N TYR A 53 -3.28 -11.38 12.03
CA TYR A 53 -4.70 -11.17 12.32
C TYR A 53 -5.00 -10.63 13.73
N ASN A 54 -4.01 -10.06 14.44
CA ASN A 54 -4.25 -9.30 15.67
C ASN A 54 -4.90 -7.95 15.36
N LEU A 55 -6.23 -7.93 15.31
CA LEU A 55 -7.00 -6.77 14.83
C LEU A 55 -6.82 -5.51 15.69
N GLU A 56 -6.62 -5.66 16.99
CA GLU A 56 -6.36 -4.52 17.89
C GLU A 56 -5.04 -3.83 17.59
N GLU A 57 -3.98 -4.63 17.42
CA GLU A 57 -2.66 -4.08 17.09
C GLU A 57 -2.68 -3.48 15.68
N VAL A 58 -3.31 -4.15 14.72
CA VAL A 58 -3.51 -3.64 13.37
C VAL A 58 -4.19 -2.28 13.38
N ALA A 59 -5.30 -2.13 14.10
CA ALA A 59 -6.03 -0.86 14.18
C ALA A 59 -5.15 0.27 14.73
N LYS A 60 -4.36 0.00 15.79
CA LYS A 60 -3.40 0.97 16.36
C LYS A 60 -2.34 1.37 15.33
N LYS A 61 -1.78 0.40 14.59
CA LYS A 61 -0.73 0.64 13.59
C LYS A 61 -1.25 1.39 12.38
N VAL A 62 -2.41 1.00 11.84
CA VAL A 62 -3.06 1.67 10.72
C VAL A 62 -3.38 3.12 11.09
N LYS A 63 -3.98 3.37 12.26
CA LYS A 63 -4.28 4.73 12.71
C LYS A 63 -3.03 5.60 12.82
N ARG A 64 -1.96 5.07 13.41
CA ARG A 64 -0.66 5.75 13.47
C ARG A 64 -0.08 6.00 12.07
N HIS A 65 -0.19 5.04 11.16
CA HIS A 65 0.28 5.18 9.79
C HIS A 65 -0.45 6.33 9.07
N LEU A 66 -1.78 6.40 9.16
CA LEU A 66 -2.59 7.48 8.58
C LEU A 66 -2.17 8.85 9.13
N GLN A 67 -1.88 8.95 10.44
CA GLN A 67 -1.36 10.19 11.03
C GLN A 67 0.02 10.57 10.45
N ILE A 68 0.94 9.61 10.33
CA ILE A 68 2.27 9.86 9.76
C ILE A 68 2.17 10.32 8.31
N ARG A 69 1.29 9.71 7.50
CA ARG A 69 1.06 10.12 6.11
C ARG A 69 0.70 11.60 6.01
N LYS A 70 -0.23 12.06 6.86
CA LYS A 70 -0.65 13.47 6.93
C LYS A 70 0.50 14.38 7.35
N ILE A 71 1.23 14.02 8.42
CA ILE A 71 2.36 14.80 8.95
C ILE A 71 3.50 14.93 7.94
N LYS A 72 3.78 13.86 7.19
CA LYS A 72 4.87 13.80 6.21
C LYS A 72 4.42 14.16 4.80
N HIS A 73 3.17 14.56 4.61
CA HIS A 73 2.56 14.87 3.32
C HIS A 73 2.78 13.77 2.26
N LEU A 74 2.73 12.50 2.68
CA LEU A 74 2.95 11.35 1.78
C LEU A 74 1.84 11.16 0.75
N ASP A 75 0.72 11.87 0.90
CA ASP A 75 -0.35 11.91 -0.10
C ASP A 75 -0.06 12.93 -1.22
N ARG A 76 1.01 13.73 -1.06
CA ARG A 76 1.46 14.78 -1.99
C ARG A 76 2.90 14.56 -2.42
N VAL A 77 3.30 13.31 -2.68
CA VAL A 77 4.66 13.04 -3.18
C VAL A 77 4.82 13.78 -4.52
N PRO A 78 5.85 14.63 -4.68
CA PRO A 78 6.10 15.31 -5.94
C PRO A 78 6.31 14.29 -7.05
N THR A 79 5.60 14.44 -8.16
CA THR A 79 5.85 13.68 -9.39
C THR A 79 7.18 14.06 -10.04
N HIS A 80 7.78 15.17 -9.62
CA HIS A 80 9.04 15.69 -10.13
C HIS A 80 10.11 15.57 -9.05
N PHE A 81 11.08 14.69 -9.28
CA PHE A 81 12.25 14.45 -8.43
C PHE A 81 13.31 15.55 -8.57
N GLU A 82 13.01 16.64 -9.26
CA GLU A 82 13.95 17.72 -9.58
C GLU A 82 14.43 18.49 -8.35
N ASP A 83 13.69 18.40 -7.22
CA ASP A 83 14.04 19.01 -5.94
C ASP A 83 14.77 18.05 -4.97
N LEU A 84 15.19 16.85 -5.41
CA LEU A 84 16.01 15.99 -4.57
C LEU A 84 17.35 16.65 -4.29
N ASP A 85 17.69 16.74 -3.01
CA ASP A 85 18.92 17.33 -2.53
C ASP A 85 20.13 16.73 -3.27
N LYS A 86 20.94 17.60 -3.89
CA LYS A 86 22.11 17.22 -4.69
C LYS A 86 23.11 16.39 -3.88
N VAL A 87 23.16 16.60 -2.57
CA VAL A 87 24.00 15.80 -1.67
C VAL A 87 23.50 14.37 -1.58
N ILE A 88 22.19 14.17 -1.43
CA ILE A 88 21.58 12.84 -1.34
C ILE A 88 21.72 12.09 -2.66
N SER A 89 21.49 12.76 -3.79
CA SER A 89 21.63 12.12 -5.11
C SER A 89 23.07 11.72 -5.43
N THR A 90 24.06 12.43 -4.89
CA THR A 90 25.48 12.12 -5.10
C THR A 90 25.97 10.99 -4.19
N TYR A 91 25.62 11.02 -2.91
CA TYR A 91 26.22 10.12 -1.90
C TYR A 91 25.33 8.96 -1.46
N ALA A 92 24.03 9.01 -1.74
CA ALA A 92 23.08 7.93 -1.48
C ALA A 92 22.09 7.74 -2.65
N PRO A 93 22.58 7.49 -3.88
CA PRO A 93 21.72 7.29 -5.02
C PRO A 93 20.89 6.01 -4.84
N ILE A 94 19.57 6.15 -4.83
CA ILE A 94 18.63 5.03 -4.86
C ILE A 94 17.83 5.16 -6.16
N THR A 95 17.97 4.16 -7.03
CA THR A 95 17.27 4.11 -8.33
C THR A 95 16.47 2.82 -8.43
N ILE A 96 15.28 2.89 -9.01
CA ILE A 96 14.44 1.73 -9.30
C ILE A 96 14.86 1.17 -10.66
N VAL A 97 15.50 -0.01 -10.67
CA VAL A 97 16.02 -0.63 -11.91
C VAL A 97 15.08 -1.72 -12.42
N GLY A 98 14.26 -1.38 -13.42
CA GLY A 98 13.50 -2.33 -14.22
C GLY A 98 12.43 -3.15 -13.47
N ARG A 99 11.61 -3.88 -14.23
CA ARG A 99 10.69 -4.89 -13.68
C ARG A 99 11.36 -6.25 -13.76
N ASN A 100 11.25 -7.05 -12.69
CA ASN A 100 11.78 -8.41 -12.70
C ASN A 100 10.95 -9.35 -13.60
N LYS A 101 9.62 -9.17 -13.66
CA LYS A 101 8.70 -9.87 -14.59
C LYS A 101 7.60 -8.94 -15.09
N LYS A 102 6.92 -9.32 -16.18
CA LYS A 102 5.83 -8.53 -16.78
C LYS A 102 4.66 -8.29 -15.81
N ASP A 103 4.40 -9.29 -14.95
CA ASP A 103 3.26 -9.33 -14.04
C ASP A 103 3.66 -9.20 -12.55
N ASP A 104 4.93 -8.90 -12.26
CA ASP A 104 5.40 -8.67 -10.88
C ASP A 104 6.00 -7.26 -10.76
N ASN A 105 5.64 -6.55 -9.70
CA ASN A 105 6.21 -5.24 -9.35
C ASN A 105 7.48 -5.35 -8.50
N LYS A 106 8.01 -6.57 -8.29
CA LYS A 106 9.32 -6.76 -7.65
C LYS A 106 10.45 -6.19 -8.49
N VAL A 107 11.31 -5.47 -7.81
CA VAL A 107 12.57 -4.94 -8.32
C VAL A 107 13.68 -5.66 -7.56
N ALA A 108 14.50 -6.42 -8.29
CA ALA A 108 15.64 -7.12 -7.70
C ALA A 108 16.89 -6.25 -7.84
N PHE A 109 17.67 -6.17 -6.77
CA PHE A 109 18.99 -5.55 -6.78
C PHE A 109 20.02 -6.67 -7.03
N HIS A 110 20.85 -6.52 -8.06
CA HIS A 110 22.03 -7.35 -8.30
C HIS A 110 23.28 -6.56 -7.94
#